data_AF-A0A066WGH4-F1
#
_entry.id   AF-A0A066WGH4-F1
#
_cell.length_a   1.000
_cell.length_b   1.000
_cell.length_c   1.000
_cell.angle_alpha   90.00
_cell.angle_beta   90.00
_cell.angle_gamma   90.00
#
_symmetry.space_group_name_H-M   'P 1'
#
loop_
_entity.id
_entity.type
_entity.pdbx_description
1 polymer ?
#
loop_
_entity_poly.entity_id
_entity_poly.type
_entity_poly.pdbx_seq_one_letter_code
_entity_poly.pdbx_strand_id
1 'polypeptide(L)'
;MPKVEKVQRTIMYVNRGGYIMPVNVVHIKLCATLTQRLKARIGLIPHEIAPTATIARSFPAIVKIYEEIGADAKEHSQEVIVGGGNSVNALMK
;
A
#
# COMPACT_ATOMS: atom_id res chain seq x y z
N MET A 1 17.24 -24.22 12.21
CA MET A 1 16.85 -22.82 11.93
C MET A 1 15.76 -22.86 10.86
N PRO A 2 14.61 -22.19 11.02
CA PRO A 2 13.59 -22.16 9.98
C PRO A 2 14.16 -21.50 8.72
N LYS A 3 13.92 -22.10 7.54
CA LYS A 3 14.24 -21.48 6.25
C LYS A 3 13.39 -20.21 6.14
N VAL A 4 14.03 -19.05 6.17
CA VAL A 4 13.36 -17.79 5.81
C VAL A 4 13.05 -17.87 4.33
N GLU A 5 11.78 -18.11 3.99
CA GLU A 5 11.35 -18.06 2.59
C GLU A 5 11.61 -16.66 2.04
N LYS A 6 12.33 -16.60 0.92
CA LYS A 6 12.62 -15.33 0.25
C LYS A 6 11.30 -14.72 -0.21
N VAL A 7 10.97 -13.53 0.31
CA VAL A 7 9.79 -12.77 -0.12
C VAL A 7 9.95 -12.41 -1.59
N GLN A 8 9.02 -12.89 -2.42
CA GLN A 8 9.07 -12.70 -3.88
C GLN A 8 8.15 -11.58 -4.37
N ARG A 9 7.27 -11.04 -3.51
CA ARG A 9 6.24 -10.09 -3.89
C ARG A 9 6.14 -8.94 -2.90
N THR A 10 5.85 -7.75 -3.42
CA THR A 10 5.48 -6.57 -2.64
C THR A 10 4.11 -6.08 -3.10
N ILE A 11 3.18 -5.95 -2.16
CA ILE A 11 1.83 -5.44 -2.39
C ILE A 11 1.76 -4.02 -1.83
N MET A 12 1.30 -3.09 -2.65
CA MET A 12 1.17 -1.69 -2.28
C MET A 12 -0.30 -1.40 -2.02
N TYR A 13 -0.62 -1.01 -0.80
CA TYR A 13 -1.98 -0.89 -0.32
C TYR A 13 -2.29 0.53 0.16
N VAL A 14 -3.28 1.15 -0.49
CA VAL A 14 -3.87 2.42 -0.07
C VAL A 14 -5.25 2.13 0.53
N ASN A 15 -5.49 2.60 1.76
CA ASN A 15 -6.73 2.32 2.47
C ASN A 15 -7.97 2.95 1.80
N ARG A 16 -9.13 2.31 2.00
CA ARG A 16 -10.44 2.82 1.57
C ARG A 16 -10.97 3.85 2.57
N GLY A 17 -12.03 4.54 2.16
CA GLY A 17 -12.84 5.41 3.02
C GLY A 17 -12.93 6.85 2.53
N GLY A 18 -13.03 7.04 1.21
CA GLY A 18 -13.39 8.33 0.61
C GLY A 18 -12.44 9.47 0.93
N TYR A 19 -11.18 9.17 1.28
CA TYR A 19 -10.18 10.16 1.69
C TYR A 19 -10.54 10.92 3.00
N ILE A 20 -11.50 10.39 3.77
CA ILE A 20 -11.94 10.93 5.08
C ILE A 20 -11.68 9.97 6.24
N MET A 21 -11.38 8.69 5.96
CA MET A 21 -11.09 7.71 6.99
C MET A 21 -9.60 7.38 7.03
N PRO A 22 -8.97 7.43 8.21
CA PRO A 22 -7.58 7.05 8.36
C PRO A 22 -7.41 5.52 8.31
N VAL A 23 -6.17 5.09 8.18
CA VAL A 23 -5.77 3.71 8.47
C VAL A 23 -6.23 3.34 9.88
N ASN A 24 -6.83 2.16 10.02
CA ASN A 24 -7.29 1.66 11.31
C ASN A 24 -6.93 0.17 11.48
N VAL A 25 -7.31 -0.40 12.62
CA VAL A 25 -6.99 -1.79 12.99
C VAL A 25 -7.48 -2.83 11.97
N VAL A 26 -8.58 -2.56 11.25
CA VAL A 26 -9.10 -3.48 10.23
C VAL A 26 -8.15 -3.56 9.05
N HIS A 27 -7.60 -2.43 8.61
CA HIS A 27 -6.61 -2.36 7.53
C HIS A 27 -5.33 -3.09 7.92
N ILE A 28 -4.86 -2.91 9.16
CA ILE A 28 -3.67 -3.58 9.69
C ILE A 28 -3.87 -5.10 9.72
N LYS A 29 -5.01 -5.57 10.25
CA LYS A 29 -5.33 -7.01 10.31
C LYS A 29 -5.43 -7.63 8.91
N LEU A 30 -6.03 -6.91 7.95
CA LEU A 30 -6.07 -7.33 6.56
C LEU A 30 -4.66 -7.46 5.97
N CYS A 31 -3.82 -6.44 6.13
CA CYS A 31 -2.44 -6.46 5.63
C CYS A 31 -1.65 -7.63 6.24
N ALA A 32 -1.70 -7.81 7.56
CA ALA A 32 -1.02 -8.92 8.23
C ALA A 32 -1.47 -10.29 7.68
N THR A 33 -2.77 -10.45 7.43
CA THR A 33 -3.33 -11.68 6.83
C THR A 33 -2.81 -11.90 5.41
N LEU A 34 -2.77 -10.85 4.60
CA LEU A 34 -2.29 -10.91 3.22
C LEU A 34 -0.78 -11.22 3.15
N THR A 35 0.03 -10.63 4.04
CA THR A 35 1.47 -10.92 4.15
C THR A 35 1.71 -12.41 4.36
N GLN A 36 0.96 -13.03 5.28
CA GLN A 36 1.09 -14.45 5.59
C GLN A 36 0.58 -15.34 4.44
N ARG A 37 -0.60 -15.04 3.89
CA ARG A 37 -1.22 -15.88 2.84
C ARG A 37 -0.48 -15.82 1.51
N LEU A 38 0.01 -14.65 1.14
CA LEU A 38 0.62 -14.41 -0.17
C LEU A 38 2.14 -14.48 -0.15
N LYS A 39 2.74 -14.66 1.05
CA LYS A 39 4.19 -14.61 1.28
C LYS A 39 4.80 -13.34 0.68
N ALA A 40 4.12 -12.22 0.93
CA ALA A 40 4.38 -10.94 0.31
C ALA A 40 4.68 -9.88 1.37
N ARG A 41 5.57 -8.94 1.07
CA ARG A 41 5.67 -7.70 1.83
C ARG A 41 4.47 -6.81 1.50
N ILE A 42 4.00 -6.03 2.46
CA ILE A 42 2.94 -5.05 2.21
C ILE A 42 3.41 -3.66 2.59
N GLY A 43 3.34 -2.74 1.63
CA GLY A 43 3.47 -1.31 1.85
C GLY A 43 2.10 -0.70 2.10
N LEU A 44 1.76 -0.47 3.37
CA LEU A 44 0.57 0.28 3.76
C LEU A 44 0.88 1.78 3.69
N ILE A 45 0.26 2.50 2.77
CA ILE A 45 0.61 3.90 2.48
C ILE A 45 -0.27 4.84 3.30
N PRO A 46 0.25 5.48 4.36
CA PRO A 46 -0.49 6.52 5.07
C PRO A 46 -0.60 7.77 4.18
N HIS A 47 -1.71 8.47 4.32
CA HIS A 47 -1.91 9.77 3.68
C HIS A 47 -2.71 10.68 4.60
N GLU A 48 -2.51 12.00 4.45
CA GLU A 48 -3.38 12.97 5.12
C GLU A 48 -4.80 12.83 4.55
N ILE A 49 -5.80 13.07 5.39
CA ILE A 49 -7.22 12.91 5.06
C ILE A 49 -7.95 14.23 5.26
N ALA A 50 -9.13 14.36 4.65
CA ALA A 50 -10.00 15.50 4.90
C ALA A 50 -10.53 15.47 6.35
N PRO A 51 -10.81 16.65 6.94
CA PRO A 51 -10.69 18.00 6.35
C PRO A 51 -9.27 18.58 6.40
N THR A 52 -8.31 17.91 7.05
CA THR A 52 -6.94 18.42 7.25
C THR A 52 -6.16 18.58 5.94
N ALA A 53 -6.45 17.73 4.95
CA ALA A 53 -5.88 17.81 3.60
C ALA A 53 -6.94 17.55 2.52
N THR A 54 -6.61 17.92 1.29
CA THR A 54 -7.38 17.61 0.08
C THR A 54 -6.68 16.53 -0.72
N ILE A 55 -7.43 15.78 -1.53
CA ILE A 55 -6.85 14.73 -2.37
C ILE A 55 -5.71 15.27 -3.27
N ALA A 56 -5.86 16.48 -3.79
CA ALA A 56 -4.82 17.15 -4.59
C ALA A 56 -3.52 17.35 -3.81
N ARG A 57 -3.61 17.55 -2.48
CA ARG A 57 -2.44 17.70 -1.60
C ARG A 57 -1.79 16.37 -1.24
N SER A 58 -2.56 15.32 -0.95
CA SER A 58 -1.95 14.03 -0.55
C SER A 58 -1.63 13.09 -1.68
N PHE A 59 -2.29 13.21 -2.83
CA PHE A 59 -2.02 12.32 -3.96
C PHE A 59 -0.54 12.33 -4.39
N PRO A 60 0.15 13.50 -4.50
CA PRO A 60 1.58 13.52 -4.76
C PRO A 60 2.42 12.76 -3.71
N ALA A 61 2.06 12.86 -2.43
CA ALA A 61 2.75 12.12 -1.37
C ALA A 61 2.53 10.61 -1.47
N ILE A 62 1.31 10.19 -1.82
CA ILE A 62 0.98 8.78 -2.08
C ILE A 62 1.82 8.24 -3.25
N VAL A 63 1.91 9.00 -4.35
CA VAL A 63 2.71 8.62 -5.53
C VAL A 63 4.19 8.51 -5.15
N LYS A 64 4.73 9.46 -4.38
CA LYS A 64 6.13 9.40 -3.92
C LYS A 64 6.42 8.13 -3.11
N ILE A 65 5.59 7.82 -2.11
CA ILE A 65 5.74 6.59 -1.31
C ILE A 65 5.59 5.35 -2.21
N TYR A 66 4.69 5.42 -3.19
CA TYR A 66 4.53 4.37 -4.17
C TYR A 66 5.83 4.12 -4.95
N GLU A 67 6.43 5.17 -5.49
CA GLU A 67 7.70 5.08 -6.24
C GLU A 67 8.84 4.53 -5.38
N GLU A 68 8.96 4.98 -4.12
CA GLU A 68 9.97 4.52 -3.17
C GLU A 68 9.86 3.02 -2.90
N ILE A 69 8.65 2.54 -2.60
CA ILE A 69 8.41 1.10 -2.37
C ILE A 69 8.60 0.29 -3.66
N GLY A 70 8.21 0.84 -4.81
CA GLY A 70 8.39 0.20 -6.11
C GLY A 70 9.87 0.07 -6.50
N ALA A 71 10.69 1.08 -6.21
CA ALA A 71 12.13 1.05 -6.44
C ALA A 71 12.82 -0.01 -5.56
N ASP A 72 12.49 -0.03 -4.27
CA ASP A 72 12.99 -1.02 -3.31
C ASP A 72 12.60 -2.45 -3.68
N ALA A 73 11.35 -2.67 -4.11
CA ALA A 73 10.90 -3.98 -4.60
C ALA A 73 11.69 -4.43 -5.85
N LYS A 74 11.97 -3.51 -6.79
CA LYS A 74 12.78 -3.80 -7.98
C LYS A 74 14.22 -4.18 -7.61
N GLU A 75 14.85 -3.44 -6.70
CA GLU A 75 16.19 -3.74 -6.18
C GLU A 75 16.27 -5.18 -5.62
N HIS A 76 15.20 -5.62 -4.96
CA HIS A 76 15.09 -6.96 -4.39
C HIS A 76 14.56 -8.03 -5.35
N SER A 77 14.38 -7.70 -6.64
CA SER A 77 13.79 -8.59 -7.66
C SER A 77 12.41 -9.15 -7.26
N GLN A 78 11.59 -8.32 -6.63
CA GLN A 78 10.24 -8.67 -6.21
C GLN A 78 9.20 -8.22 -7.24
N GLU A 79 8.18 -9.05 -7.44
CA GLU A 79 6.98 -8.68 -8.18
C GLU A 79 6.22 -7.59 -7.42
N VAL A 80 5.81 -6.52 -8.11
CA VAL A 80 5.04 -5.41 -7.52
C VAL A 80 3.58 -5.54 -7.90
N ILE A 81 2.70 -5.59 -6.90
CA ILE A 81 1.25 -5.67 -7.06
C ILE A 81 0.62 -4.43 -6.43
N VAL A 82 -0.19 -3.70 -7.21
CA VAL A 82 -0.90 -2.52 -6.71
C VAL A 82 -2.32 -2.91 -6.33
N GLY A 83 -2.65 -2.77 -5.05
CA GLY A 83 -3.98 -3.04 -4.50
C GLY A 83 -4.63 -1.75 -4.02
N GLY A 84 -5.63 -1.27 -4.76
CA GLY A 84 -6.39 -0.07 -4.41
C GLY A 84 -7.85 -0.40 -4.12
N GLY A 85 -8.44 0.33 -3.17
CA GLY A 85 -9.88 0.41 -3.08
C GLY A 85 -10.49 1.35 -4.12
N ASN A 86 -11.80 1.23 -4.44
CA ASN A 86 -12.50 1.87 -5.57
C ASN A 86 -12.17 3.36 -5.81
N SER A 87 -11.76 4.11 -4.80
CA SER A 87 -11.34 5.52 -4.89
C SER A 87 -10.05 5.74 -5.70
N VAL A 88 -9.09 4.81 -5.65
CA VAL A 88 -7.78 4.95 -6.34
C VAL A 88 -7.85 4.47 -7.79
N ASN A 89 -8.60 3.38 -8.06
CA ASN A 89 -8.76 2.86 -9.42
C ASN A 89 -9.51 3.82 -10.37
N ALA A 90 -10.25 4.79 -9.82
CA ALA A 90 -10.92 5.82 -10.60
C ALA A 90 -9.98 6.92 -11.14
N LEU A 91 -8.75 7.02 -10.59
CA LEU A 91 -7.77 8.08 -10.92
C LEU A 91 -6.64 7.61 -11.84
N MET A 92 -6.59 6.30 -12.14
CA MET A 92 -5.59 5.70 -13.04
C MET A 92 -6.18 5.36 -14.42
N LYS A 93 -7.31 5.97 -14.76
CA LYS A 93 -7.89 6.02 -16.11
C LYS A 93 -7.79 7.44 -16.63
#